data_AF-A0AA40RXQ2-F1
#
_entry.id   AF-A0AA40RXQ2-F1
#
_cell.length_a   1.000
_cell.length_b   1.000
_cell.length_c   1.000
_cell.angle_alpha   90.00
_cell.angle_beta   90.00
_cell.angle_gamma   90.00
#
_symmetry.space_group_name_H-M   'P 1'
#
loop_
_entity.id
_entity.type
_entity.pdbx_description
1 polymer ?
#
loop_
_entity_poly.entity_id
_entity_poly.type
_entity_poly.pdbx_seq_one_letter_code
_entity_poly.pdbx_strand_id
1 'polypeptide(L)' 'MTENIKWWQKAVVYQVYPRSFQDANGDGIGDLKGVEQHLDYIAKLGADVIWLNPV' A
#
# COMPACT_ATOMS: atom_id res chain seq x y z
N MET A 1 22.26 -25.55 8.95
CA MET A 1 21.14 -24.82 9.59
C MET A 1 20.45 -24.05 8.47
N THR A 2 19.24 -24.44 8.08
CA THR A 2 18.44 -23.63 7.15
C THR A 2 17.91 -22.43 7.91
N GLU A 3 18.36 -21.23 7.55
CA GLU A 3 17.79 -20.01 8.11
C GLU A 3 16.30 -19.94 7.75
N ASN A 4 15.46 -19.86 8.78
CA ASN A 4 14.02 -19.65 8.65
C ASN A 4 13.79 -18.14 8.46
N ILE A 5 14.03 -17.66 7.24
CA ILE A 5 13.82 -16.26 6.87
C ILE A 5 12.32 -15.98 6.94
N LYS A 6 11.94 -15.01 7.77
CA LYS A 6 10.55 -14.56 7.90
C LYS A 6 10.13 -13.80 6.65
N TRP A 7 8.87 -13.90 6.28
CA TRP A 7 8.33 -13.27 5.07
C TRP A 7 8.63 -11.76 5.01
N TRP A 8 8.50 -11.05 6.13
CA TRP A 8 8.74 -9.60 6.23
C TRP A 8 10.20 -9.19 6.04
N GLN A 9 11.16 -10.12 6.21
CA GLN A 9 12.58 -9.83 5.98
C GLN A 9 12.93 -9.70 4.49
N LYS A 10 12.04 -10.17 3.60
CA LYS A 10 12.18 -10.06 2.14
C LYS A 10 11.06 -9.26 1.47
N ALA A 11 10.11 -8.76 2.26
CA ALA A 11 8.93 -8.09 1.73
C ALA A 11 9.28 -6.71 1.16
N VAL A 12 8.80 -6.43 -0.04
CA VAL A 12 8.81 -5.09 -0.64
C VAL A 12 7.62 -4.31 -0.09
N VAL A 13 7.90 -3.20 0.59
CA VAL A 13 6.89 -2.35 1.22
C VAL A 13 6.57 -1.15 0.32
N TYR A 14 5.30 -0.94 0.03
CA TYR A 14 4.79 0.25 -0.64
C TYR A 14 4.10 1.16 0.37
N GLN A 15 4.71 2.30 0.67
CA GLN A 15 4.14 3.26 1.61
C GLN A 15 3.15 4.17 0.90
N VAL A 16 1.97 4.32 1.48
CA VAL A 16 0.89 5.17 0.95
C VAL A 16 0.55 6.23 1.98
N TYR A 17 0.50 7.48 1.52
CA TYR A 17 -0.05 8.61 2.26
C TYR A 17 -1.49 8.84 1.79
N PRO A 18 -2.54 8.35 2.48
CA PRO A 18 -3.89 8.24 1.90
C PRO A 18 -4.43 9.58 1.41
N ARG A 19 -4.26 10.64 2.21
CA ARG A 19 -4.76 12.00 1.94
C ARG A 19 -4.24 12.63 0.65
N SER A 20 -3.14 12.13 0.09
CA SER A 20 -2.56 12.63 -1.16
C SER A 20 -2.47 11.58 -2.25
N PHE A 21 -3.05 10.39 -2.02
CA PHE A 21 -2.92 9.27 -2.96
C PHE A 21 -3.98 9.35 -4.06
N GLN A 22 -5.26 9.20 -3.70
CA GLN A 22 -6.37 9.26 -4.64
C GLN A 22 -7.66 9.63 -3.89
N ASP A 23 -8.33 10.67 -4.34
CA ASP A 23 -9.68 11.04 -3.89
C ASP A 23 -10.71 10.26 -4.72
N ALA A 24 -11.61 9.53 -4.05
CA ALA A 24 -12.65 8.75 -4.69
C ALA A 24 -14.07 9.31 -4.42
N ASN A 25 -14.22 10.30 -3.54
CA ASN A 25 -15.51 10.88 -3.17
C ASN A 25 -15.72 12.33 -3.67
N GLY A 26 -14.66 12.98 -4.15
CA GLY A 26 -14.67 14.32 -4.72
C GLY A 26 -14.50 15.46 -3.71
N ASP A 27 -14.07 15.20 -2.48
CA ASP A 27 -13.88 16.21 -1.44
C ASP A 27 -12.50 16.91 -1.48
N GLY A 28 -11.60 16.48 -2.37
CA GLY A 28 -10.26 17.02 -2.57
C GLY A 28 -9.19 16.39 -1.66
N ILE A 29 -9.53 15.40 -0.85
CA ILE A 29 -8.62 14.67 0.03
C ILE A 29 -8.65 13.20 -0.34
N GLY A 30 -7.48 12.58 -0.48
CA GLY A 30 -7.41 11.16 -0.77
C GLY A 30 -7.96 10.29 0.36
N ASP A 31 -8.60 9.18 -0.01
CA ASP A 31 -9.34 8.32 0.89
C ASP A 31 -9.02 6.83 0.69
N LEU A 32 -9.49 5.98 1.60
CA LEU A 32 -9.21 4.53 1.55
C LEU A 32 -9.85 3.85 0.34
N LYS A 33 -10.96 4.37 -0.21
CA LYS A 33 -11.56 3.81 -1.44
C LYS A 33 -10.67 4.12 -2.64
N GLY A 34 -10.03 5.29 -2.66
CA GLY A 34 -8.99 5.61 -3.64
C GLY A 34 -7.81 4.64 -3.55
N VAL A 35 -7.35 4.29 -2.33
CA VAL A 35 -6.30 3.28 -2.15
C VAL A 35 -6.76 1.90 -2.65
N GLU A 36 -7.99 1.49 -2.33
CA GLU A 36 -8.58 0.22 -2.74
C GLU A 36 -8.61 0.06 -4.28
N GLN A 37 -8.98 1.12 -5.00
CA GLN A 37 -9.02 1.13 -6.48
C GLN A 37 -7.66 0.89 -7.14
N HIS A 38 -6.55 1.10 -6.43
CA HIS A 38 -5.20 0.93 -6.94
C HIS A 38 -4.46 -0.30 -6.38
N LEU A 39 -5.13 -1.18 -5.63
CA LEU A 39 -4.50 -2.40 -5.10
C LEU A 39 -3.92 -3.28 -6.21
N ASP A 40 -4.61 -3.42 -7.33
CA ASP A 40 -4.12 -4.20 -8.49
C ASP A 40 -2.85 -3.58 -9.09
N TYR A 41 -2.77 -2.24 -9.13
CA TYR A 41 -1.56 -1.53 -9.57
C TYR A 41 -0.39 -1.79 -8.61
N ILE A 42 -0.62 -1.67 -7.31
CA ILE A 42 0.40 -1.87 -6.27
C ILE A 42 0.90 -3.32 -6.28
N ALA A 43 -0.01 -4.29 -6.44
CA ALA A 43 0.35 -5.70 -6.58
C ALA A 43 1.16 -5.95 -7.85
N LYS A 44 0.76 -5.35 -8.98
CA LYS A 44 1.49 -5.47 -10.26
C LYS A 44 2.89 -4.84 -10.20
N LEU A 45 3.08 -3.79 -9.40
CA LEU A 45 4.40 -3.19 -9.15
C LEU A 45 5.33 -4.16 -8.40
N GLY A 46 4.78 -5.16 -7.71
CA GLY A 46 5.52 -6.18 -6.97
C GLY A 46 5.66 -5.90 -5.48
N ALA A 47 4.78 -5.09 -4.90
CA ALA A 47 4.76 -4.87 -3.46
C ALA A 47 4.08 -6.04 -2.72
N ASP A 48 4.69 -6.47 -1.62
CA ASP A 48 4.17 -7.52 -0.74
C ASP A 48 3.30 -6.93 0.39
N VAL A 49 3.57 -5.67 0.78
CA VAL A 49 2.91 -4.99 1.90
C VAL A 49 2.60 -3.55 1.53
N ILE A 50 1.43 -3.08 1.97
CA ILE A 50 1.09 -1.67 1.99
C ILE A 50 1.28 -1.12 3.39
N TRP A 51 2.09 -0.07 3.54
CA TRP A 51 2.20 0.68 4.78
C TRP A 51 1.44 1.99 4.66
N LEU A 52 0.33 2.10 5.39
CA LEU A 52 -0.45 3.33 5.44
C LEU A 52 0.14 4.29 6.50
N ASN A 53 0.33 5.55 6.11
CA ASN A 53 0.45 6.63 7.07
C ASN A 53 -0.86 6.79 7.87
N PRO A 54 -0.84 7.47 9.03
CA PRO A 54 -2.04 7.70 9.83
C PRO A 54 -3.21 8.23 8.99
N VAL A 55 -4.39 7.65 9.22
CA VAL A 55 -5.63 7.91 8.47
C VAL A 55 -6.52 8.84 9.29
#